data_AF-A0A4S4MBD1-F1
#
_entry.id   AF-A0A4S4MBD1-F1
#
_cell.length_a   1.000
_cell.length_b   1.000
_cell.length_c   1.000
_cell.angle_alpha   90.00
_cell.angle_beta   90.00
_cell.angle_gamma   90.00
#
_symmetry.space_group_name_H-M   'P 1'
#
loop_
_entity.id
_entity.type
_entity.pdbx_description
1 polymer ?
#
loop_
_entity_poly.entity_id
_entity_poly.type
_entity_poly.pdbx_seq_one_letter_code
_entity_poly.pdbx_strand_id
1 'polypeptide(L)'
;DPSMTYFSVGQDEPMSIIDDWGPDDKDPLKIDTLPLSRLSHLAFLFGGVGDARHVFGSIIGLHRAYRGLSKAKKTRIQAHMTLLDIHPTALARDLCMIMLIDQLVTGGLDKEATA
;
A
#
# COMPACT_ATOMS: atom_id res chain seq x y z
N ASP A 1 17.43 -25.36 -27.91
CA ASP A 1 18.19 -24.92 -26.72
C ASP A 1 17.42 -23.76 -26.09
N PRO A 2 16.70 -23.96 -24.97
CA PRO A 2 15.95 -22.87 -24.37
C PRO A 2 16.91 -22.02 -23.54
N SER A 3 17.29 -20.87 -24.08
CA SER A 3 18.03 -19.85 -23.34
C SER A 3 17.23 -19.42 -22.11
N MET A 4 17.81 -19.53 -20.92
CA MET A 4 17.26 -18.97 -19.69
C MET A 4 17.22 -17.44 -19.82
N THR A 5 16.07 -16.89 -20.23
CA THR A 5 15.87 -15.44 -20.28
C THR A 5 15.78 -14.93 -18.84
N TYR A 6 16.82 -14.21 -18.41
CA TYR A 6 16.80 -13.51 -17.13
C TYR A 6 15.84 -12.33 -17.21
N PHE A 7 14.67 -12.46 -16.58
CA PHE A 7 13.76 -11.34 -16.38
C PHE A 7 14.12 -10.68 -15.05
N SER A 8 14.68 -9.46 -15.10
CA SER A 8 14.92 -8.67 -13.90
C SER A 8 13.56 -8.29 -13.29
N VAL A 9 13.31 -8.70 -12.05
CA VAL A 9 12.14 -8.29 -11.28
C VAL A 9 12.36 -6.85 -10.78
N GLY A 10 11.47 -5.93 -11.16
CA GLY A 10 11.19 -4.61 -10.56
C GLY A 10 12.39 -3.73 -10.20
N GLN A 11 12.80 -2.84 -11.11
CA GLN A 11 13.81 -1.78 -10.89
C GLN A 11 13.20 -0.39 -10.72
N ASP A 12 11.88 -0.28 -10.72
CA ASP A 12 11.16 0.97 -10.56
C ASP A 12 11.10 1.40 -9.09
N GLU A 13 11.31 2.69 -8.87
CA GLU A 13 11.24 3.30 -7.56
C GLU A 13 9.84 3.10 -6.95
N PRO A 14 9.73 2.89 -5.63
CA PRO A 14 8.44 2.84 -4.97
C PRO A 14 7.62 4.10 -5.26
N MET A 15 6.35 3.89 -5.63
CA MET A 15 5.40 4.95 -5.93
C MET A 15 4.22 4.89 -4.97
N SER A 16 3.45 5.97 -4.94
CA SER A 16 2.27 6.14 -4.11
C SER A 16 1.15 6.71 -4.97
N ILE A 17 0.03 5.98 -5.05
CA ILE A 17 -1.19 6.44 -5.71
C ILE A 17 -1.77 7.71 -5.06
N ILE A 18 -1.27 8.08 -3.87
CA ILE A 18 -1.71 9.25 -3.11
C ILE A 18 -0.91 10.49 -3.48
N ASP A 19 0.42 10.42 -3.45
CA ASP A 19 1.29 11.61 -3.45
C ASP A 19 2.54 11.50 -4.35
N ASP A 20 2.81 10.36 -4.97
CA ASP A 20 4.02 10.15 -5.77
C ASP A 20 3.80 9.15 -6.92
N TRP A 21 3.36 9.65 -8.08
CA TRP A 21 3.09 8.83 -9.28
C TRP A 21 4.32 8.62 -10.17
N GLY A 22 5.52 8.93 -9.66
CA GLY A 22 6.75 8.87 -10.43
C GLY A 22 7.06 10.16 -11.21
N PRO A 23 8.14 10.15 -12.01
CA PRO A 23 8.69 11.35 -12.63
C PRO A 23 7.89 11.84 -13.85
N ASP A 24 7.23 10.92 -14.57
CA ASP A 24 6.75 11.18 -15.93
C ASP A 24 5.30 11.68 -16.00
N ASP A 25 4.40 11.16 -15.14
CA ASP A 25 2.98 11.55 -15.11
C ASP A 25 2.50 11.75 -13.67
N LYS A 26 2.12 12.98 -13.32
CA LYS A 26 1.77 13.37 -11.96
C LYS A 26 0.27 13.61 -11.85
N ASP A 27 -0.44 12.67 -11.25
CA ASP A 27 -1.84 12.84 -10.86
C ASP A 27 -2.13 12.42 -9.40
N PRO A 28 -1.50 13.09 -8.41
CA PRO A 28 -1.67 12.72 -7.01
C PRO A 28 -3.12 12.94 -6.54
N LEU A 29 -3.67 11.97 -5.80
CA LEU A 29 -4.98 12.08 -5.21
C LEU A 29 -5.00 13.14 -4.12
N LYS A 30 -5.67 14.27 -4.38
CA LYS A 30 -5.86 15.37 -3.41
C LYS A 30 -6.93 15.03 -2.36
N ILE A 31 -6.60 14.13 -1.43
CA ILE A 31 -7.51 13.62 -0.39
C ILE A 31 -8.13 14.77 0.43
N ASP A 32 -7.35 15.82 0.70
CA ASP A 32 -7.77 17.00 1.45
C ASP A 32 -8.86 17.82 0.75
N THR A 33 -9.04 17.66 -0.56
CA THR A 33 -10.11 18.32 -1.32
C THR A 33 -11.41 17.51 -1.35
N LEU A 34 -11.35 16.22 -1.05
CA LEU A 34 -12.52 15.34 -1.11
C LEU A 34 -13.56 15.68 -0.02
N PRO A 35 -14.87 15.60 -0.32
CA PRO A 35 -15.91 15.80 0.69
C PRO A 35 -15.92 14.65 1.70
N LEU A 36 -16.42 14.92 2.91
CA LEU A 36 -16.47 13.93 4.01
C LEU A 36 -17.16 12.62 3.61
N SER A 37 -18.20 12.69 2.77
CA SER A 37 -18.94 11.52 2.27
C SER A 37 -18.12 10.61 1.36
N ARG A 38 -17.09 11.14 0.68
CA ARG A 38 -16.20 10.36 -0.18
C ARG A 38 -15.02 9.77 0.59
N LEU A 39 -14.56 10.46 1.64
CA LEU A 39 -13.43 10.02 2.45
C LEU A 39 -13.65 8.67 3.14
N SER A 40 -14.89 8.31 3.45
CA SER A 40 -15.23 7.01 4.04
C SER A 40 -15.34 5.88 3.01
N HIS A 41 -15.13 6.16 1.73
CA HIS A 41 -15.36 5.22 0.62
C HIS A 41 -14.18 5.24 -0.37
N LEU A 42 -12.96 5.47 0.10
CA LEU A 42 -11.77 5.37 -0.75
C LEU A 42 -11.49 3.89 -1.00
N ALA A 43 -11.43 3.50 -2.27
CA ALA A 43 -11.14 2.14 -2.68
C ALA A 43 -10.10 2.16 -3.81
N PHE A 44 -9.02 1.40 -3.65
CA PHE A 44 -7.90 1.32 -4.58
C PHE A 44 -7.71 -0.13 -5.02
N LEU A 45 -7.49 -0.34 -6.32
CA LEU A 45 -7.12 -1.63 -6.89
C LEU A 45 -5.66 -1.56 -7.36
N PHE A 46 -4.84 -2.46 -6.86
CA PHE A 46 -3.47 -2.68 -7.32
C PHE A 46 -3.45 -3.97 -8.13
N GLY A 47 -3.41 -3.86 -9.46
CA GLY A 47 -3.33 -5.00 -10.36
C GLY A 47 -1.88 -5.30 -10.76
N GLY A 48 -1.49 -6.58 -10.68
CA GLY A 48 -0.09 -6.97 -10.85
C GLY A 48 0.77 -6.42 -9.71
N VAL A 49 0.35 -6.68 -8.48
CA VAL A 49 0.96 -6.11 -7.27
C VAL A 49 2.45 -6.42 -7.14
N GLY A 50 2.93 -7.50 -7.76
CA GLY A 50 4.36 -7.77 -7.84
C GLY A 50 4.90 -8.07 -6.46
N ASP A 51 5.78 -7.22 -5.90
CA ASP A 51 6.32 -7.29 -4.55
C ASP A 51 5.67 -6.33 -3.54
N ALA A 52 4.50 -5.78 -3.90
CA ALA A 52 3.74 -4.80 -3.13
C ALA A 52 4.46 -3.49 -2.82
N ARG A 53 5.61 -3.18 -3.47
CA ARG A 53 6.33 -1.91 -3.20
C ARG A 53 5.45 -0.67 -3.33
N HIS A 54 4.61 -0.60 -4.37
CA HIS A 54 3.73 0.55 -4.59
C HIS A 54 2.52 0.54 -3.65
N VAL A 55 2.10 -0.62 -3.15
CA VAL A 55 1.07 -0.71 -2.09
C VAL A 55 1.62 -0.13 -0.80
N PHE A 56 2.81 -0.56 -0.38
CA PHE A 56 3.46 -0.03 0.83
C PHE A 56 3.78 1.46 0.68
N GLY A 57 4.28 1.89 -0.49
CA GLY A 57 4.46 3.30 -0.83
C GLY A 57 3.16 4.09 -0.70
N SER A 58 2.04 3.55 -1.21
CA SER A 58 0.72 4.17 -1.10
C SER A 58 0.17 4.21 0.32
N ILE A 59 0.44 3.21 1.17
CA ILE A 59 0.09 3.24 2.60
C ILE A 59 0.84 4.37 3.31
N ILE A 60 2.14 4.50 3.03
CA ILE A 60 2.98 5.58 3.57
C ILE A 60 2.45 6.94 3.10
N GLY A 61 2.19 7.09 1.79
CA GLY A 61 1.62 8.31 1.20
C GLY A 61 0.25 8.66 1.79
N LEU A 62 -0.62 7.67 1.99
CA LEU A 62 -1.91 7.85 2.65
C LEU A 62 -1.75 8.38 4.07
N HIS A 63 -0.80 7.85 4.84
CA HIS A 63 -0.51 8.35 6.18
C HIS A 63 0.06 9.78 6.16
N ARG A 64 0.92 10.12 5.20
CA ARG A 64 1.40 11.51 5.01
C ARG A 64 0.22 12.46 4.73
N ALA A 65 -0.65 12.10 3.80
CA ALA A 65 -1.85 12.87 3.47
C ALA A 65 -2.79 12.98 4.69
N TYR A 66 -3.00 11.88 5.43
CA TYR A 66 -3.78 11.83 6.66
C TYR A 66 -3.33 12.88 7.67
N ARG A 67 -2.01 13.06 7.87
CA ARG A 67 -1.47 14.03 8.85
C ARG A 67 -1.91 15.46 8.55
N GLY A 68 -2.03 15.84 7.27
CA GLY A 68 -2.48 17.15 6.82
C GLY A 68 -3.98 17.40 6.91
N LEU A 69 -4.81 16.37 7.15
CA LEU A 69 -6.26 16.50 7.19
C LEU A 69 -6.75 17.25 8.45
N SER A 70 -7.88 17.94 8.29
CA SER A 70 -8.62 18.51 9.43
C SER A 70 -9.14 17.42 10.36
N LYS A 71 -9.42 17.77 11.62
CA LYS A 71 -9.93 16.81 12.62
C LYS A 71 -11.20 16.09 12.15
N ALA A 72 -12.11 16.80 11.50
CA ALA A 72 -13.35 16.24 10.96
C ALA A 72 -13.10 15.25 9.80
N LYS A 73 -12.08 15.49 8.98
CA LYS A 73 -11.70 14.58 7.87
C LYS A 73 -10.95 13.35 8.40
N LYS A 74 -10.09 13.51 9.40
CA LYS A 74 -9.36 12.41 10.05
C LYS A 74 -10.27 11.35 10.67
N THR A 75 -11.44 11.73 11.16
CA THR A 75 -12.41 10.78 11.75
C THR A 75 -13.28 10.06 10.70
N ARG A 76 -13.19 10.46 9.43
CA ARG A 76 -14.02 9.92 8.34
C ARG A 76 -13.23 9.17 7.29
N ILE A 77 -11.93 9.39 7.22
CA ILE A 77 -11.08 8.73 6.23
C ILE A 77 -11.02 7.22 6.48
N GLN A 78 -11.37 6.47 5.44
CA GLN A 78 -11.29 5.02 5.39
C GLN A 78 -10.86 4.62 3.98
N ALA A 79 -9.77 3.86 3.90
CA ALA A 79 -9.23 3.36 2.65
C ALA A 79 -9.31 1.83 2.62
N HIS A 80 -9.81 1.30 1.50
CA HIS A 80 -9.78 -0.11 1.16
C HIS A 80 -8.79 -0.32 0.02
N MET A 81 -7.86 -1.25 0.20
CA MET A 81 -6.87 -1.60 -0.82
C MET A 81 -7.08 -3.05 -1.24
N THR A 82 -7.34 -3.27 -2.53
CA THR A 82 -7.45 -4.60 -3.12
C THR A 82 -6.17 -4.90 -3.89
N LEU A 83 -5.49 -5.96 -3.48
CA LEU A 83 -4.27 -6.45 -4.12
C LEU A 83 -4.65 -7.63 -5.01
N LEU A 84 -4.36 -7.49 -6.31
CA LEU A 84 -4.66 -8.49 -7.32
C LEU A 84 -3.36 -8.89 -8.02
N ASP A 85 -3.08 -10.18 -8.08
CA ASP A 85 -1.99 -10.74 -8.86
C ASP A 85 -2.42 -12.04 -9.53
N ILE A 86 -1.80 -12.36 -10.66
CA ILE A 86 -1.96 -13.66 -11.32
C ILE A 86 -1.14 -14.75 -10.60
N HIS A 87 -0.05 -14.35 -9.94
CA HIS A 87 0.82 -15.24 -9.21
C HIS A 87 0.39 -15.34 -7.75
N PRO A 88 -0.14 -16.50 -7.30
CA PRO A 88 -0.56 -16.66 -5.90
C PRO A 88 0.59 -16.53 -4.91
N THR A 89 1.83 -16.83 -5.35
CA THR A 89 3.03 -16.67 -4.53
C THR A 89 3.36 -15.21 -4.21
N ALA A 90 3.01 -14.27 -5.10
CA ALA A 90 3.16 -12.84 -4.82
C ALA A 90 2.23 -12.42 -3.67
N LEU A 91 0.94 -12.75 -3.79
CA LEU A 91 -0.06 -12.47 -2.76
C LEU A 91 0.27 -13.13 -1.42
N ALA A 92 0.75 -14.38 -1.45
CA ALA A 92 1.16 -15.07 -0.22
C ALA A 92 2.32 -14.36 0.49
N ARG A 93 3.36 -13.94 -0.24
CA ARG A 93 4.49 -13.18 0.31
C ARG A 93 4.00 -11.86 0.90
N ASP A 94 3.17 -11.11 0.18
CA ASP A 94 2.72 -9.79 0.61
C ASP A 94 1.81 -9.90 1.85
N LEU A 95 0.97 -10.94 1.91
CA LEU A 95 0.18 -11.26 3.09
C LEU A 95 1.07 -11.58 4.29
N CYS A 96 2.11 -12.40 4.13
CA CYS A 96 3.07 -12.68 5.21
C CYS A 96 3.71 -11.39 5.73
N MET A 97 4.11 -10.47 4.84
CA MET A 97 4.68 -9.18 5.25
C MET A 97 3.67 -8.34 6.04
N ILE A 98 2.42 -8.27 5.60
CA ILE A 98 1.36 -7.53 6.32
C ILE A 98 1.10 -8.15 7.70
N MET A 99 1.06 -9.49 7.80
CA MET A 99 0.89 -10.18 9.08
C MET A 99 2.05 -9.91 10.05
N LEU A 100 3.29 -9.90 9.56
CA LEU A 100 4.46 -9.57 10.38
C LEU A 100 4.41 -8.11 10.88
N ILE A 101 3.98 -7.18 10.03
CA ILE A 101 3.78 -5.78 10.44
C ILE A 101 2.69 -5.68 11.51
N ASP A 102 1.58 -6.39 11.35
CA ASP A 102 0.51 -6.43 12.36
C ASP A 102 1.01 -6.99 13.70
N GLN A 103 1.80 -8.07 13.66
CA GLN A 103 2.43 -8.63 14.87
C GLN A 103 3.38 -7.64 15.55
N LEU A 104 4.17 -6.88 14.77
CA LEU A 104 5.04 -5.83 15.31
C LEU A 104 4.24 -4.70 15.97
N VAL A 105 3.13 -4.29 15.35
CA VAL A 105 2.26 -3.22 15.88
C VAL A 105 1.52 -3.66 17.14
N THR A 106 1.07 -4.91 17.19
CA THR A 106 0.28 -5.47 18.30
C THR A 106 1.14 -6.05 19.44
N GLY A 107 2.46 -6.08 19.27
CA GLY A 107 3.41 -6.66 20.23
C GLY A 107 3.25 -8.18 20.39
N GLY A 108 2.81 -8.88 19.34
CA GLY A 108 2.57 -10.32 19.38
C GLY A 108 3.84 -11.15 19.60
N LEU A 109 4.97 -10.70 19.05
CA LEU A 109 6.26 -11.40 19.14
C LEU A 109 6.87 -11.33 20.54
N ASP A 110 6.61 -10.27 21.30
CA ASP A 110 7.08 -10.13 22.68
C ASP A 110 6.31 -11.05 23.64
N LYS A 111 5.06 -11.39 23.31
CA LYS A 111 4.20 -12.25 24.14
C LYS A 111 4.59 -13.72 24.05
N GLU A 112 4.94 -14.20 22.86
CA GLU A 112 5.41 -15.59 22.66
C GLU A 112 6.79 -15.84 23.26
N ALA A 113 7.67 -14.82 23.32
CA ALA A 113 9.00 -14.95 23.94
C ALA A 113 8.97 -15.03 25.48
N THR A 114 7.85 -14.66 26.11
CA THR A 114 7.65 -14.69 27.57
C THR A 114 6.77 -15.85 28.07
N ALA A 115 6.29 -16.70 27.16
CA ALA A 115 5.48 -17.89 27.46
C ALA A 115 6.33 -19.16 27.38
#